data_AF-A0A8B3PAB9-F1
#
_entry.id   AF-A0A8B3PAB9-F1
#
_cell.length_a   1.000
_cell.length_b   1.000
_cell.length_c   1.000
_cell.angle_alpha   90.00
_cell.angle_beta   90.00
_cell.angle_gamma   90.00
#
_symmetry.space_group_name_H-M   'P 1'
#
loop_
_entity.id
_entity.type
_entity.pdbx_description
1 polymer ?
#
loop_
_entity_poly.entity_id
_entity_poly.type
_entity_poly.pdbx_seq_one_letter_code
_entity_poly.pdbx_strand_id
1 'polypeptide(L)' 'MGEFFGGIFGIGIMIAGLAGWITHLYVCFSEELWGFLIAGAIFFPVGVVHGWGLWFGLW' A
#
# COMPACT_ATOMS: atom_id res chain seq x y z
N MET A 1 -28.83 -7.20 0.84
CA MET A 1 -27.61 -8.04 0.69
C MET A 1 -26.52 -7.34 -0.10
N GLY A 2 -26.78 -6.78 -1.30
CA GLY A 2 -25.75 -6.12 -2.12
C GLY A 2 -24.99 -4.99 -1.42
N GLU A 3 -25.67 -4.12 -0.67
CA GLU A 3 -25.04 -3.01 0.06
C GLU A 3 -24.12 -3.47 1.20
N PHE A 4 -24.46 -4.57 1.86
CA PHE A 4 -23.64 -5.16 2.92
C PHE A 4 -22.33 -5.71 2.36
N PHE A 5 -22.40 -6.49 1.27
CA PHE A 5 -21.21 -7.00 0.59
C PHE A 5 -20.37 -5.86 -0.01
N GLY A 6 -21.02 -4.83 -0.55
CA GLY A 6 -20.33 -3.61 -1.02
C GLY A 6 -19.59 -2.88 0.10
N GLY A 7 -20.21 -2.76 1.28
CA GLY A 7 -19.59 -2.14 2.46
C GLY A 7 -18.35 -2.89 2.92
N ILE A 8 -18.43 -4.22 3.07
CA ILE A 8 -17.28 -5.06 3.45
C ILE A 8 -16.16 -4.96 2.42
N PHE A 9 -16.51 -5.03 1.12
CA PHE A 9 -15.52 -4.94 0.06
C PHE A 9 -14.80 -3.59 0.07
N GLY A 10 -15.54 -2.48 0.20
CA GLY A 10 -14.96 -1.14 0.30
C GLY A 10 -14.01 -0.99 1.49
N ILE A 11 -14.42 -1.47 2.66
CA ILE A 11 -13.57 -1.47 3.87
C ILE A 11 -12.31 -2.33 3.65
N GLY A 12 -12.46 -3.50 3.02
CA GLY A 12 -11.34 -4.39 2.71
C GLY A 12 -10.29 -3.73 1.82
N ILE A 13 -10.72 -3.03 0.77
CA ILE A 13 -9.81 -2.29 -0.12
C ILE A 13 -9.11 -1.15 0.63
N MET A 14 -9.83 -0.42 1.48
CA MET A 14 -9.23 0.67 2.28
C MET A 14 -8.16 0.15 3.25
N ILE A 15 -8.44 -0.94 3.95
CA ILE A 15 -7.49 -1.56 4.89
C ILE A 15 -6.28 -2.11 4.13
N ALA A 16 -6.50 -2.84 3.03
CA ALA A 16 -5.42 -3.41 2.23
C ALA A 16 -4.54 -2.30 1.62
N GLY A 17 -5.15 -1.22 1.13
CA GLY A 17 -4.45 -0.06 0.60
C GLY A 17 -3.58 0.63 1.66
N LEU A 18 -4.17 0.92 2.83
CA LEU A 18 -3.45 1.53 3.94
C LEU A 18 -2.30 0.65 4.44
N ALA A 19 -2.54 -0.65 4.61
CA ALA A 19 -1.52 -1.58 5.06
C ALA A 19 -0.35 -1.66 4.06
N GLY A 20 -0.63 -1.74 2.76
CA GLY A 20 0.42 -1.74 1.73
C GLY A 20 1.24 -0.45 1.76
N TRP A 21 0.58 0.70 1.83
CA TRP A 21 1.27 1.98 1.91
C TRP A 21 2.17 2.11 3.15
N ILE A 22 1.71 1.66 4.32
CA ILE A 22 2.52 1.66 5.55
C ILE A 22 3.75 0.74 5.40
N THR A 23 3.59 -0.46 4.83
CA THR A 23 4.74 -1.35 4.53
C THR A 23 5.76 -0.65 3.64
N HIS A 24 5.30 0.03 2.58
CA HIS A 24 6.17 0.80 1.71
C HIS A 24 6.94 1.90 2.46
N LEU A 25 6.26 2.70 3.30
CA LEU A 25 6.91 3.76 4.08
C LEU A 25 7.98 3.18 5.00
N TYR A 26 7.64 2.14 5.77
CA TYR A 26 8.55 1.50 6.69
C TYR A 26 9.82 1.03 5.98
N VAL A 27 9.68 0.24 4.92
CA VAL A 27 10.81 -0.30 4.17
C VAL A 27 11.62 0.81 3.50
N CYS A 28 10.98 1.79 2.84
CA CYS A 28 11.72 2.83 2.13
C CYS A 28 12.48 3.77 3.07
N PHE A 29 11.97 4.01 4.29
CA PHE A 29 12.73 4.72 5.32
C PHE A 29 13.88 3.87 5.88
N SER A 30 13.65 2.58 6.13
CA SER A 30 14.67 1.68 6.69
C SER A 30 15.83 1.39 5.73
N GLU A 31 15.53 1.26 4.44
CA GLU A 31 16.49 0.89 3.38
C GLU A 31 16.96 2.11 2.57
N GLU A 32 16.64 3.33 3.02
CA GLU A 32 17.04 4.59 2.37
C GLU A 32 16.63 4.68 0.88
N LEU A 33 15.49 4.08 0.51
CA LEU A 33 14.95 4.07 -0.86
C LEU A 33 14.21 5.38 -1.17
N TRP A 34 14.94 6.49 -1.14
CA TRP A 34 14.38 7.84 -1.24
C TRP A 34 13.56 8.09 -2.51
N GLY A 35 13.99 7.51 -3.65
CA GLY A 35 13.25 7.62 -4.91
C GLY A 35 11.85 7.00 -4.82
N PHE A 36 11.77 5.78 -4.26
CA PHE A 36 10.49 5.12 -4.02
C PHE A 36 9.67 5.86 -2.96
N LEU A 37 10.30 6.35 -1.89
CA LEU A 37 9.62 7.12 -0.85
C LEU A 37 8.93 8.37 -1.43
N ILE A 38 9.65 9.14 -2.25
CA ILE A 38 9.08 10.32 -2.91
C ILE A 38 7.98 9.91 -3.88
N ALA A 39 8.20 8.86 -4.70
CA ALA A 39 7.19 8.36 -5.63
C ALA A 39 5.89 7.94 -4.92
N GLY A 40 5.99 7.23 -3.78
CA GLY A 40 4.85 6.82 -2.98
C GLY A 40 4.16 7.97 -2.24
N ALA A 41 4.87 9.06 -1.96
CA ALA A 41 4.30 10.28 -1.37
C ALA A 41 3.53 11.14 -2.38
N ILE A 42 4.05 11.29 -3.61
CA ILE A 42 3.40 12.09 -4.67
C ILE A 42 2.35 11.31 -5.45
N PHE A 43 2.48 9.99 -5.53
CA PHE A 43 1.57 9.11 -6.25
C PHE A 43 1.24 7.90 -5.38
N PHE A 44 0.29 8.10 -4.46
CA PHE A 44 -0.13 7.14 -3.43
C PHE A 44 -0.31 5.69 -3.94
N PRO A 45 -0.93 5.42 -5.12
CA PRO A 45 -1.08 4.06 -5.61
C PRO A 45 0.25 3.31 -5.82
N VAL A 46 1.34 3.99 -6.17
CA VAL A 46 2.67 3.35 -6.31
C VAL A 46 3.17 2.83 -4.97
N GLY A 47 3.01 3.60 -3.90
CA GLY A 47 3.39 3.15 -2.55
C GLY A 47 2.60 1.92 -2.10
N VAL A 48 1.30 1.88 -2.40
CA VAL A 48 0.45 0.71 -2.11
C VAL A 48 0.93 -0.54 -2.84
N VAL A 49 1.12 -0.45 -4.16
CA VAL A 49 1.52 -1.60 -4.99
C VAL A 49 2.94 -2.06 -4.66
N HIS A 50 3.85 -1.13 -4.40
CA HIS A 50 5.20 -1.46 -3.94
C HIS A 50 5.16 -2.22 -2.61
N GLY A 51 4.39 -1.72 -1.65
CA GLY A 51 4.18 -2.37 -0.35
C GLY A 51 3.55 -3.76 -0.46
N TRP A 52 2.59 -3.95 -1.36
CA TRP A 52 2.06 -5.28 -1.65
C TRP A 52 3.10 -6.20 -2.28
N GLY A 53 3.93 -5.68 -3.20
CA GLY A 53 5.06 -6.43 -3.78
C GLY A 53 5.98 -7.00 -2.70
N LEU A 54 6.33 -6.18 -1.72
CA LEU A 54 7.16 -6.57 -0.58
C LEU A 54 6.56 -7.74 0.24
N TRP A 55 5.23 -7.81 0.39
CA TRP A 55 4.57 -8.94 1.07
C TRP A 55 4.78 -10.28 0.36
N PHE A 56 5.01 -10.24 -0.95
CA PHE A 56 5.28 -11.42 -1.77
C PHE A 56 6.78 -11.61 -2.04
N GLY A 57 7.65 -10.84 -1.37
CA GLY A 57 9.10 -10.91 -1.55
C GLY A 57 9.58 -10.33 -2.90
N LEU A 58 8.81 -9.41 -3.48
CA LEU A 58 9.16 -8.71 -4.72
C LEU A 58 9.68 -7.32 -4.40
N TRP A 59 10.80 -6.97 -5.08
CA TRP A 59 11.53 -5.69 -5.15
C TRP A 59 11.86 -4.97 -3.83
#